data_AF-A0A016QMV2-F1
#
_entry.id   AF-A0A016QMV2-F1
#
_cell.length_a   1.000
_cell.length_b   1.000
_cell.length_c   1.000
_cell.angle_alpha   90.00
_cell.angle_beta   90.00
_cell.angle_gamma   90.00
#
_symmetry.space_group_name_H-M   'P 1'
#
loop_
_entity.id
_entity.type
_entity.pdbx_description
1 polymer ?
#
loop_
_entity_poly.entity_id
_entity_poly.type
_entity_poly.pdbx_seq_one_letter_code
_entity_poly.pdbx_strand_id
1 'polypeptide(L)'
;MLPTADEVRDERPLTPGAARLWAILHALALFVARHRGHARTPDTVTFHLPAVILAALVGYSERHLYRLADELRLAGLIDERGHVAQVGKLRRYDGTLWQVALRPDARPRLRWWDFQHDWRPDYADEYHGEKGAWREVQSVMSEPLTLEGKTGRLLALAQTWAAATRTPKSPAEGGSDMRAGAGLRGVAERLPGLLGLHPRHRHREVSRLAAELADTLNEPGRFRQWCAAIYAALNAENEQRPGLNALALALLRLSADMAEGAPWRTPGAVLAARLR
;
A
#
# COMPACT_ATOMS: atom_id res chain seq x y z
N MET A 1 -14.08 8.94 13.51
CA MET A 1 -12.88 9.64 14.01
C MET A 1 -11.67 8.78 13.64
N LEU A 2 -10.57 9.37 13.15
CA LEU A 2 -9.35 8.58 12.92
C LEU A 2 -8.68 8.33 14.27
N PRO A 3 -8.15 7.12 14.52
CA PRO A 3 -7.55 6.83 15.79
C PRO A 3 -6.28 7.67 15.99
N THR A 4 -5.96 7.98 17.24
CA THR A 4 -4.74 8.69 17.60
C THR A 4 -3.55 7.75 17.65
N ALA A 5 -2.33 8.30 17.60
CA ALA A 5 -1.12 7.49 17.74
C ALA A 5 -1.09 6.76 19.10
N ASP A 6 -1.58 7.37 20.17
CA ASP A 6 -1.62 6.76 21.50
C ASP A 6 -2.64 5.62 21.58
N GLU A 7 -3.82 5.78 20.97
CA GLU A 7 -4.83 4.72 20.87
C GLU A 7 -4.31 3.50 20.13
N VAL A 8 -3.63 3.70 18.99
CA VAL A 8 -3.03 2.59 18.22
C VAL A 8 -1.84 1.97 18.96
N ARG A 9 -1.06 2.78 19.69
CA ARG A 9 0.08 2.29 20.49
C ARG A 9 -0.37 1.32 21.57
N ASP A 10 -1.53 1.54 22.18
CA ASP A 10 -2.15 0.63 23.16
C ASP A 10 -1.20 0.27 24.31
N GLU A 11 -0.69 1.30 25.00
CA GLU A 11 0.22 1.21 26.16
C GLU A 11 1.57 0.49 25.93
N ARG A 12 1.89 0.10 24.69
CA ARG A 12 3.16 -0.56 24.37
C ARG A 12 4.34 0.34 24.78
N PRO A 13 5.29 -0.18 25.58
CA PRO A 13 6.37 0.63 26.13
C PRO A 13 7.31 1.07 25.01
N LEU A 14 7.57 2.38 24.93
CA LEU A 14 8.49 2.97 23.97
C LEU A 14 9.39 3.98 24.68
N THR A 15 10.64 4.08 24.24
CA THR A 15 11.54 5.17 24.57
C THR A 15 10.95 6.50 24.07
N PRO A 16 11.31 7.65 24.67
CA PRO A 16 10.83 8.96 24.21
C PRO A 16 11.12 9.22 22.73
N GLY A 17 12.28 8.76 22.23
CA GLY A 17 12.65 8.86 20.82
C GLY A 17 11.74 8.01 19.91
N ALA A 18 11.47 6.76 20.30
CA ALA A 18 10.58 5.87 19.53
C ALA A 18 9.14 6.37 19.55
N ALA A 19 8.65 6.87 20.69
CA ALA A 19 7.32 7.49 20.79
C ALA A 19 7.17 8.71 19.87
N ARG A 20 8.22 9.56 19.77
CA ARG A 20 8.24 10.69 18.84
C ARG A 20 8.23 10.23 17.37
N LEU A 21 9.07 9.24 17.03
CA LEU A 21 9.11 8.67 15.69
C LEU A 21 7.75 8.06 15.31
N TRP A 22 7.13 7.33 16.25
CA TRP A 22 5.81 6.74 16.08
C TRP A 22 4.73 7.78 15.77
N ALA A 23 4.66 8.86 16.56
CA ALA A 23 3.68 9.92 16.32
C ALA A 23 3.81 10.52 14.90
N ILE A 24 5.05 10.72 14.43
CA ILE A 24 5.32 11.23 13.08
C ILE A 24 4.93 10.21 11.99
N LEU A 25 5.37 8.95 12.12
CA LEU A 25 5.03 7.90 11.16
C LEU A 25 3.52 7.65 11.07
N HIS A 26 2.83 7.62 12.21
CA HIS A 26 1.39 7.47 12.26
C HIS A 26 0.67 8.67 11.62
N ALA A 27 1.10 9.90 11.89
CA ALA A 27 0.55 11.09 11.24
C ALA A 27 0.77 11.08 9.72
N LEU A 28 1.95 10.66 9.25
CA LEU A 28 2.23 10.48 7.81
C LEU A 28 1.36 9.38 7.20
N ALA A 29 1.18 8.25 7.88
CA ALA A 29 0.31 7.16 7.43
C ALA A 29 -1.14 7.62 7.27
N LEU A 30 -1.68 8.39 8.23
CA LEU A 30 -3.01 9.00 8.12
C LEU A 30 -3.09 10.00 6.96
N PHE A 31 -2.05 10.82 6.77
CA PHE A 31 -1.98 11.74 5.62
C PHE A 31 -2.02 10.99 4.30
N VAL A 32 -1.21 9.93 4.16
CA VAL A 32 -1.16 9.08 2.97
C VAL A 32 -2.50 8.39 2.72
N ALA A 33 -3.16 7.83 3.75
CA ALA A 33 -4.49 7.23 3.61
C ALA A 33 -5.54 8.24 3.14
N ARG A 34 -5.49 9.48 3.64
CA ARG A 34 -6.40 10.55 3.16
C ARG A 34 -6.07 10.93 1.72
N HIS A 35 -4.79 11.11 1.41
CA HIS A 35 -4.32 11.51 0.08
C HIS A 35 -4.71 10.47 -0.99
N ARG A 36 -4.64 9.18 -0.65
CA ARG A 36 -5.05 8.07 -1.53
C ARG A 36 -6.56 7.84 -1.58
N GLY A 37 -7.34 8.60 -0.82
CA GLY A 37 -8.81 8.57 -0.86
C GLY A 37 -9.43 7.32 -0.23
N HIS A 38 -8.82 6.75 0.80
CA HIS A 38 -9.40 5.58 1.48
C HIS A 38 -10.74 5.96 2.13
N ALA A 39 -11.83 5.30 1.70
CA ALA A 39 -13.18 5.56 2.22
C ALA A 39 -13.34 5.13 3.70
N ARG A 40 -12.52 4.21 4.17
CA ARG A 40 -12.42 3.76 5.56
C ARG A 40 -10.94 3.73 5.95
N THR A 41 -10.63 3.93 7.23
CA THR A 41 -9.28 3.77 7.75
C THR A 41 -8.81 2.33 7.51
N PRO A 42 -7.75 2.09 6.73
CA PRO A 42 -7.20 0.75 6.58
C PRO A 42 -6.52 0.32 7.87
N ASP A 43 -6.29 -0.97 8.05
CA ASP A 43 -5.59 -1.49 9.25
C ASP A 43 -4.12 -1.02 9.28
N THR A 44 -3.52 -0.91 8.09
CA THR A 44 -2.13 -0.47 7.90
C THR A 44 -2.02 0.38 6.65
N VAL A 45 -1.00 1.23 6.57
CA VAL A 45 -0.63 2.01 5.38
C VAL A 45 0.81 1.72 4.99
N THR A 46 1.06 1.48 3.70
CA THR A 46 2.42 1.32 3.16
C THR A 46 2.79 2.55 2.35
N PHE A 47 3.95 3.14 2.62
CA PHE A 47 4.48 4.23 1.81
C PHE A 47 6.00 4.17 1.73
N HIS A 48 6.53 4.78 0.68
CA HIS A 48 7.95 4.98 0.51
C HIS A 48 8.37 6.33 1.08
N LEU A 49 9.40 6.36 1.92
CA LEU A 49 10.00 7.61 2.42
C LEU A 49 11.49 7.40 2.67
N PRO A 50 12.38 8.17 2.02
CA PRO A 50 13.80 8.14 2.31
C PRO A 50 14.10 8.41 3.79
N ALA A 51 14.87 7.52 4.42
CA ALA A 51 15.24 7.58 5.83
C ALA A 51 15.85 8.94 6.23
N VAL A 52 16.67 9.56 5.36
CA VAL A 52 17.24 10.89 5.59
C VAL A 52 16.19 11.97 5.89
N ILE A 53 15.05 11.97 5.18
CA ILE A 53 13.99 12.98 5.39
C ILE A 53 13.38 12.77 6.77
N LEU A 54 13.07 11.51 7.09
CA LEU A 54 12.47 11.16 8.38
C LEU A 54 13.44 11.46 9.52
N ALA A 55 14.72 11.14 9.37
CA ALA A 55 15.80 11.40 10.31
C ALA A 55 15.94 12.90 10.61
N ALA A 56 15.95 13.73 9.56
CA ALA A 56 15.98 15.19 9.70
C ALA A 56 14.74 15.71 10.44
N LEU A 57 13.55 15.19 10.11
CA LEU A 57 12.28 15.60 10.74
C LEU A 57 12.22 15.25 12.24
N VAL A 58 12.73 14.08 12.64
CA VAL A 58 12.81 13.70 14.07
C VAL A 58 13.99 14.37 14.80
N GLY A 59 14.96 14.92 14.07
CA GLY A 59 16.18 15.51 14.63
C GLY A 59 17.24 14.49 15.03
N TYR A 60 17.32 13.36 14.32
CA TYR A 60 18.28 12.29 14.58
C TYR A 60 19.11 11.96 13.33
N SER A 61 20.20 11.20 13.52
CA SER A 61 20.91 10.58 12.39
C SER A 61 20.16 9.35 11.88
N GLU A 62 20.39 8.95 10.62
CA GLU A 62 19.76 7.74 10.05
C GLU A 62 20.08 6.48 10.86
N ARG A 63 21.32 6.35 11.37
CA ARG A 63 21.70 5.24 12.25
C ARG A 63 20.85 5.19 13.53
N HIS A 64 20.56 6.36 14.12
CA HIS A 64 19.71 6.43 15.31
C HIS A 64 18.25 6.16 14.92
N LEU A 65 17.77 6.72 13.81
CA LEU A 65 16.43 6.43 13.27
C LEU A 65 16.17 4.93 13.17
N TYR A 66 17.08 4.14 12.58
CA TYR A 66 16.89 2.69 12.46
C TYR A 66 16.85 1.96 13.81
N ARG A 67 17.59 2.42 14.82
CA ARG A 67 17.49 1.86 16.18
C ARG A 67 16.10 2.09 16.78
N LEU A 68 15.53 3.28 16.56
CA LEU A 68 14.17 3.59 17.01
C LEU A 68 13.13 2.82 16.19
N ALA A 69 13.35 2.64 14.89
CA ALA A 69 12.48 1.84 14.03
C ALA A 69 12.44 0.37 14.46
N ASP A 70 13.59 -0.22 14.80
CA ASP A 70 13.67 -1.58 15.36
C ASP A 70 12.81 -1.74 16.63
N GLU A 71 12.81 -0.73 17.50
CA GLU A 71 11.97 -0.70 18.69
C GLU A 71 10.48 -0.70 18.33
N LEU A 72 10.06 0.14 17.38
CA LEU A 72 8.68 0.18 16.88
C LEU A 72 8.26 -1.12 16.20
N ARG A 73 9.18 -1.77 15.48
CA ARG A 73 8.97 -3.06 14.82
C ARG A 73 8.79 -4.17 15.84
N LEU A 74 9.61 -4.20 16.91
CA LEU A 74 9.45 -5.13 18.03
C LEU A 74 8.14 -4.91 18.77
N ALA A 75 7.68 -3.66 18.88
CA ALA A 75 6.36 -3.32 19.41
C ALA A 75 5.20 -3.65 18.43
N GLY A 76 5.49 -4.12 17.21
CA GLY A 76 4.46 -4.47 16.21
C GLY A 76 3.72 -3.26 15.63
N LEU A 77 4.28 -2.06 15.75
CA LEU A 77 3.68 -0.81 15.26
C LEU A 77 4.01 -0.52 13.81
N ILE A 78 5.15 -1.03 13.34
CA ILE A 78 5.61 -0.89 11.95
C ILE A 78 6.26 -2.18 11.43
N ASP A 79 6.41 -2.24 10.11
CA ASP A 79 7.44 -3.03 9.43
C ASP A 79 8.13 -2.13 8.40
N GLU A 80 9.45 -2.16 8.34
CA GLU A 80 10.25 -1.29 7.49
C GLU A 80 11.38 -2.06 6.80
N ARG A 81 11.61 -1.74 5.52
CA ARG A 81 12.69 -2.37 4.73
C ARG A 81 13.22 -1.40 3.69
N GLY A 82 14.51 -1.52 3.40
CA GLY A 82 15.14 -0.78 2.32
C GLY A 82 14.49 -1.11 0.97
N HIS A 83 14.20 -0.06 0.20
CA HIS A 83 13.72 -0.15 -1.17
C HIS A 83 14.89 0.05 -2.13
N VAL A 84 14.81 -0.63 -3.28
CA VAL A 84 15.86 -0.60 -4.29
C VAL A 84 15.20 -0.47 -5.65
N ALA A 85 15.41 0.67 -6.30
CA ALA A 85 15.01 0.90 -7.67
C ALA A 85 16.07 0.42 -8.67
N GLN A 86 15.63 0.16 -9.89
CA GLN A 86 16.49 -0.17 -11.02
C GLN A 86 16.74 1.09 -11.87
N VAL A 87 18.00 1.46 -12.05
CA VAL A 87 18.45 2.56 -12.91
C VAL A 87 19.32 1.97 -14.01
N GLY A 88 18.78 1.83 -15.22
CA GLY A 88 19.41 1.09 -16.31
C GLY A 88 19.65 -0.37 -15.92
N LYS A 89 20.94 -0.77 -15.85
CA LYS A 89 21.36 -2.13 -15.41
C LYS A 89 21.76 -2.20 -13.92
N LEU A 90 21.68 -1.09 -13.20
CA LEU A 90 22.15 -0.99 -11.82
C LEU A 90 20.98 -1.01 -10.84
N ARG A 91 21.16 -1.71 -9.72
CA ARG A 91 20.26 -1.65 -8.56
C ARG A 91 20.80 -0.61 -7.58
N ARG A 92 19.93 0.31 -7.15
CA ARG A 92 20.31 1.44 -6.29
C ARG A 92 19.26 1.66 -5.21
N TYR A 93 19.74 1.91 -4.00
CA TYR A 93 18.89 2.23 -2.85
C TYR A 93 18.25 3.61 -3.07
N ASP A 94 16.92 3.65 -3.12
CA ASP A 94 16.15 4.85 -3.42
C ASP A 94 15.30 5.34 -2.23
N GLY A 95 15.27 4.56 -1.14
CA GLY A 95 14.69 4.93 0.15
C GLY A 95 14.20 3.72 0.94
N THR A 96 13.21 3.93 1.80
CA THR A 96 12.70 2.90 2.73
C THR A 96 11.20 2.76 2.54
N LEU A 97 10.71 1.52 2.50
CA LEU A 97 9.28 1.25 2.65
C LEU A 97 8.94 1.18 4.12
N TRP A 98 7.88 1.87 4.49
CA TRP A 98 7.30 1.89 5.82
C TRP A 98 5.88 1.37 5.72
N GLN A 99 5.58 0.29 6.44
CA GLN A 99 4.21 -0.11 6.70
C GLN A 99 3.87 0.21 8.14
N VAL A 100 2.84 1.02 8.34
CA VAL A 100 2.50 1.62 9.62
C VAL A 100 1.11 1.16 10.03
N ALA A 101 0.95 0.69 11.27
CA ALA A 101 -0.35 0.37 11.84
C ALA A 101 -1.21 1.63 11.97
N LEU A 102 -2.49 1.53 11.61
CA LEU A 102 -3.49 2.56 11.85
C LEU A 102 -4.61 2.07 12.79
N ARG A 103 -4.53 0.84 13.30
CA ARG A 103 -5.45 0.27 14.28
C ARG A 103 -4.70 -0.51 15.36
N PRO A 104 -5.20 -0.58 16.60
CA PRO A 104 -4.51 -1.26 17.71
C PRO A 104 -4.21 -2.74 17.44
N ASP A 105 -5.10 -3.42 16.72
CA ASP A 105 -5.04 -4.84 16.38
C ASP A 105 -4.27 -5.13 15.08
N ALA A 106 -3.85 -4.09 14.36
CA ALA A 106 -3.13 -4.25 13.11
C ALA A 106 -1.78 -4.97 13.30
N ARG A 107 -1.36 -5.65 12.23
CA ARG A 107 -0.09 -6.37 12.15
C ARG A 107 0.63 -5.96 10.87
N PRO A 108 1.36 -4.82 10.89
CA PRO A 108 2.10 -4.35 9.73
C PRO A 108 3.13 -5.40 9.31
N ARG A 109 3.16 -5.71 8.02
CA ARG A 109 4.09 -6.68 7.44
C ARG A 109 4.24 -6.47 5.95
N LEU A 110 5.41 -5.96 5.56
CA LEU A 110 5.77 -5.75 4.17
C LEU A 110 5.77 -7.08 3.43
N ARG A 111 5.14 -7.06 2.26
CA ARG A 111 4.94 -8.21 1.38
C ARG A 111 5.79 -8.05 0.14
N TRP A 112 6.04 -9.15 -0.54
CA TRP A 112 6.91 -9.15 -1.73
C TRP A 112 6.39 -8.22 -2.84
N TRP A 113 5.06 -8.03 -2.96
CA TRP A 113 4.46 -7.13 -3.94
C TRP A 113 4.63 -5.64 -3.58
N ASP A 114 4.80 -5.30 -2.30
CA ASP A 114 5.09 -3.90 -1.91
C ASP A 114 6.42 -3.46 -2.53
N PHE A 115 7.38 -4.37 -2.74
CA PHE A 115 8.66 -4.09 -3.42
C PHE A 115 8.57 -4.05 -4.94
N GLN A 116 7.45 -4.47 -5.53
CA GLN A 116 7.23 -4.38 -6.97
C GLN A 116 6.57 -3.08 -7.38
N HIS A 117 6.03 -2.34 -6.41
CA HIS A 117 5.43 -1.06 -6.67
C HIS A 117 6.49 -0.04 -7.08
N ASP A 118 6.18 0.71 -8.13
CA ASP A 118 7.01 1.80 -8.63
C ASP A 118 6.82 3.04 -7.73
N TRP A 119 7.38 2.99 -6.52
CA TRP A 119 7.27 4.04 -5.52
C TRP A 119 7.93 5.35 -5.96
N ARG A 120 8.87 5.29 -6.91
CA ARG A 120 9.68 6.41 -7.37
C ARG A 120 9.93 6.37 -8.88
N PRO A 121 8.91 6.65 -9.69
CA PRO A 121 9.01 6.58 -11.15
C PRO A 121 10.06 7.52 -11.77
N ASP A 122 10.42 8.60 -11.06
CA ASP A 122 11.36 9.63 -11.45
C ASP A 122 12.77 9.43 -10.87
N TYR A 123 13.01 8.35 -10.13
CA TYR A 123 14.29 8.14 -9.45
C TYR A 123 15.48 8.05 -10.41
N ALA A 124 15.28 7.49 -11.61
CA ALA A 124 16.35 7.41 -12.61
C ALA A 124 16.82 8.80 -13.04
N ASP A 125 15.89 9.74 -13.24
CA ASP A 125 16.21 11.12 -13.63
C ASP A 125 16.86 11.88 -12.47
N GLU A 126 16.41 11.66 -11.23
CA GLU A 126 17.05 12.24 -10.05
C GLU A 126 18.48 11.74 -9.85
N TYR A 127 18.69 10.43 -10.01
CA TYR A 127 20.00 9.81 -9.86
C TYR A 127 21.02 10.39 -10.85
N HIS A 128 20.60 10.69 -12.08
CA HIS A 128 21.46 11.30 -13.10
C HIS A 128 21.58 12.82 -12.99
N GLY A 129 20.54 13.51 -12.53
CA GLY A 129 20.52 14.97 -12.36
C GLY A 129 21.13 15.47 -11.05
N GLU A 130 21.75 14.57 -10.27
CA GLU A 130 22.22 14.81 -8.90
C GLU A 130 21.11 15.38 -7.98
N LYS A 131 19.83 15.13 -8.25
CA LYS A 131 18.73 15.54 -7.36
C LYS A 131 18.51 14.43 -6.32
N GLY A 132 17.83 14.75 -5.22
CA GLY A 132 17.45 13.72 -4.26
C GLY A 132 17.12 14.21 -2.87
N ALA A 133 16.59 13.28 -2.07
CA ALA A 133 16.12 13.49 -0.71
C ALA A 133 17.14 14.22 0.18
N TRP A 134 18.42 13.86 0.10
CA TRP A 134 19.49 14.51 0.87
C TRP A 134 19.64 16.00 0.49
N ARG A 135 19.63 16.34 -0.80
CA ARG A 135 19.75 17.74 -1.26
C ARG A 135 18.54 18.57 -0.87
N GLU A 136 17.35 17.98 -0.91
CA GLU A 136 16.12 18.67 -0.48
C GLU A 136 16.12 18.94 1.02
N VAL A 137 16.57 17.96 1.83
CA VAL A 137 16.81 18.17 3.27
C VAL A 137 17.83 19.29 3.47
N GLN A 138 18.97 19.27 2.77
CA GLN A 138 19.98 20.33 2.88
C GLN A 138 19.42 21.70 2.52
N SER A 139 18.60 21.79 1.47
CA SER A 139 17.92 23.03 1.07
C SER A 139 17.03 23.56 2.19
N VAL A 140 16.20 22.72 2.81
CA VAL A 140 15.36 23.15 3.93
C VAL A 140 16.21 23.56 5.14
N MET A 141 17.30 22.84 5.40
CA MET A 141 18.18 23.12 6.53
C MET A 141 18.98 24.42 6.37
N SER A 142 19.28 24.84 5.13
CA SER A 142 19.96 26.10 4.82
C SER A 142 19.05 27.32 4.76
N GLU A 143 17.72 27.14 4.69
CA GLU A 143 16.76 28.24 4.76
C GLU A 143 16.89 29.00 6.10
N PRO A 144 16.79 30.36 6.10
CA PRO A 144 16.90 31.19 7.30
C PRO A 144 15.60 31.18 8.12
N LEU A 145 15.14 29.98 8.48
CA LEU A 145 13.92 29.74 9.25
C LEU A 145 14.24 29.43 10.72
N THR A 146 13.26 29.68 11.58
CA THR A 146 13.26 29.19 12.97
C THR A 146 13.25 27.67 13.00
N LEU A 147 13.58 27.06 14.14
CA LEU A 147 13.51 25.60 14.32
C LEU A 147 12.10 25.05 14.03
N GLU A 148 11.06 25.77 14.49
CA GLU A 148 9.67 25.45 14.20
C GLU A 148 9.37 25.54 12.71
N GLY A 149 9.81 26.62 12.04
CA GLY A 149 9.68 26.78 10.59
C GLY A 149 10.35 25.65 9.82
N LYS A 150 11.57 25.27 10.19
CA LYS A 150 12.29 24.13 9.59
C LYS A 150 11.54 22.81 9.80
N THR A 151 11.02 22.59 11.00
CA THR A 151 10.22 21.38 11.31
C THR A 151 8.96 21.32 10.44
N GLY A 152 8.25 22.44 10.27
CA GLY A 152 7.09 22.53 9.39
C GLY A 152 7.43 22.25 7.93
N ARG A 153 8.55 22.78 7.43
CA ARG A 153 9.04 22.53 6.05
C ARG A 153 9.45 21.08 5.84
N LEU A 154 10.16 20.48 6.80
CA LEU A 154 10.52 19.06 6.76
C LEU A 154 9.30 18.15 6.83
N LEU A 155 8.27 18.51 7.59
CA LEU A 155 7.01 17.77 7.62
C LEU A 155 6.29 17.83 6.27
N ALA A 156 6.18 19.01 5.66
CA ALA A 156 5.59 19.17 4.33
C ALA A 156 6.39 18.40 3.26
N LEU A 157 7.72 18.38 3.38
CA LEU A 157 8.59 17.58 2.54
C LEU A 157 8.30 16.08 2.72
N ALA A 158 8.27 15.59 3.96
CA ALA A 158 7.97 14.20 4.27
C ALA A 158 6.58 13.78 3.76
N GLN A 159 5.56 14.63 3.93
CA GLN A 159 4.22 14.42 3.38
C GLN A 159 4.24 14.31 1.86
N THR A 160 4.94 15.23 1.18
CA THR A 160 5.09 15.19 -0.27
C THR A 160 5.73 13.88 -0.73
N TRP A 161 6.83 13.46 -0.10
CA TRP A 161 7.53 12.22 -0.44
C TRP A 161 6.72 10.95 -0.10
N ALA A 162 6.02 10.93 1.02
CA ALA A 162 5.24 9.78 1.45
C ALA A 162 3.95 9.58 0.62
N ALA A 163 3.34 10.68 0.17
CA ALA A 163 2.13 10.64 -0.64
C ALA A 163 2.40 10.51 -2.13
N ALA A 164 3.51 11.08 -2.62
CA ALA A 164 3.81 11.14 -4.04
C ALA A 164 4.66 9.96 -4.50
N THR A 165 4.12 9.21 -5.45
CA THR A 165 4.83 9.12 -6.73
C THR A 165 4.78 10.53 -7.34
N ARG A 166 5.92 11.24 -7.41
CA ARG A 166 6.01 12.64 -7.91
C ARG A 166 5.40 12.85 -9.31
N THR A 167 5.20 11.75 -10.02
CA THR A 167 4.34 11.64 -11.18
C THR A 167 3.05 10.91 -10.77
N PRO A 168 1.89 11.58 -10.69
CA PRO A 168 0.64 10.90 -10.38
C PRO A 168 0.29 9.95 -11.52
N LYS A 169 0.57 8.66 -11.32
CA LYS A 169 -0.23 7.61 -11.96
C LYS A 169 -1.39 7.35 -11.00
N SER A 170 -2.61 7.26 -11.53
CA SER A 170 -3.85 6.85 -10.85
C SER A 170 -3.59 5.82 -9.74
N PRO A 171 -4.35 5.81 -8.63
CA PRO A 171 -3.94 5.41 -7.27
C PRO A 171 -3.00 4.21 -7.20
N ALA A 172 -1.95 4.37 -6.38
CA ALA A 172 -0.81 3.47 -6.22
C ALA A 172 -1.20 1.97 -6.21
N GLU A 173 -0.86 1.27 -7.29
CA GLU A 173 -1.18 -0.13 -7.55
C GLU A 173 -0.51 -1.07 -6.54
N GLY A 174 -1.27 -1.85 -5.77
CA GLY A 174 -0.77 -3.05 -5.08
C GLY A 174 -0.19 -2.87 -3.67
N GLY A 175 -0.25 -1.67 -3.08
CA GLY A 175 0.07 -1.50 -1.66
C GLY A 175 -0.85 -2.32 -0.77
N SER A 176 -0.31 -2.94 0.28
CA SER A 176 -1.08 -3.75 1.25
C SER A 176 -2.23 -3.00 1.96
N ASP A 177 -2.30 -1.68 1.77
CA ASP A 177 -3.21 -0.74 2.41
C ASP A 177 -4.44 -0.35 1.59
N MET A 178 -4.44 -0.59 0.28
CA MET A 178 -5.50 -0.25 -0.71
C MET A 178 -6.87 -0.93 -0.51
N ARG A 179 -7.19 -1.42 0.70
CA ARG A 179 -8.43 -2.16 0.96
C ARG A 179 -9.62 -1.23 1.23
N ALA A 180 -10.32 -0.84 0.16
CA ALA A 180 -11.76 -0.60 0.24
C ALA A 180 -12.47 -1.89 -0.20
N GLY A 181 -12.90 -2.72 0.76
CA GLY A 181 -13.66 -3.93 0.47
C GLY A 181 -15.04 -3.57 -0.11
N ALA A 182 -15.19 -3.65 -1.43
CA ALA A 182 -16.51 -3.68 -2.07
C ALA A 182 -17.11 -5.09 -2.04
N GLY A 183 -16.31 -6.10 -1.64
CA GLY A 183 -16.73 -7.48 -1.48
C GLY A 183 -16.98 -8.17 -2.82
N LEU A 184 -17.52 -9.40 -2.78
CA LEU A 184 -17.73 -10.22 -3.99
C LEU A 184 -18.65 -9.53 -5.01
N ARG A 185 -19.69 -8.81 -4.53
CA ARG A 185 -20.60 -8.03 -5.37
C ARG A 185 -19.87 -6.91 -6.11
N GLY A 186 -19.03 -6.13 -5.42
CA GLY A 186 -18.27 -5.07 -6.05
C GLY A 186 -17.24 -5.58 -7.06
N VAL A 187 -16.64 -6.76 -6.82
CA VAL A 187 -15.80 -7.43 -7.83
C VAL A 187 -16.64 -7.81 -9.05
N ALA A 188 -17.81 -8.43 -8.85
CA ALA A 188 -18.70 -8.85 -9.93
C ALA A 188 -19.15 -7.69 -10.84
N GLU A 189 -19.54 -6.56 -10.26
CA GLU A 189 -20.01 -5.38 -11.01
C GLU A 189 -18.94 -4.76 -11.92
N ARG A 190 -17.65 -4.92 -11.57
CA ARG A 190 -16.53 -4.31 -12.32
C ARG A 190 -15.93 -5.24 -13.37
N LEU A 191 -16.17 -6.55 -13.30
CA LEU A 191 -15.63 -7.53 -14.25
C LEU A 191 -15.97 -7.21 -15.72
N PRO A 192 -17.22 -6.86 -16.10
CA PRO A 192 -17.56 -6.55 -17.49
C PRO A 192 -16.77 -5.35 -18.05
N GLY A 193 -16.37 -4.41 -17.19
CA GLY A 193 -15.59 -3.22 -17.57
C GLY A 193 -14.20 -3.56 -18.13
N LEU A 194 -13.68 -4.77 -17.88
CA LEU A 194 -12.37 -5.20 -18.38
C LEU A 194 -12.27 -5.24 -19.91
N LEU A 195 -13.40 -5.45 -20.61
CA LEU A 195 -13.45 -5.48 -22.08
C LEU A 195 -13.17 -4.12 -22.71
N GLY A 196 -13.66 -3.05 -22.08
CA GLY A 196 -13.46 -1.68 -22.53
C GLY A 196 -12.06 -1.12 -22.25
N LEU A 197 -11.24 -1.83 -21.46
CA LEU A 197 -9.91 -1.37 -21.09
C LEU A 197 -8.87 -1.73 -22.15
N HIS A 198 -7.98 -0.77 -22.44
CA HIS A 198 -6.77 -1.01 -23.21
C HIS A 198 -5.92 -2.12 -22.54
N PRO A 199 -5.26 -3.02 -23.30
CA PRO A 199 -4.52 -4.17 -22.75
C PRO A 199 -3.54 -3.80 -21.62
N ARG A 200 -2.85 -2.66 -21.76
CA ARG A 200 -1.92 -2.13 -20.74
C ARG A 200 -2.59 -1.84 -19.38
N HIS A 201 -3.84 -1.40 -19.37
CA HIS A 201 -4.61 -1.12 -18.15
C HIS A 201 -5.38 -2.35 -17.65
N ARG A 202 -5.66 -3.30 -18.54
CA ARG A 202 -6.38 -4.53 -18.21
C ARG A 202 -5.61 -5.40 -17.21
N HIS A 203 -4.29 -5.55 -17.37
CA HIS A 203 -3.48 -6.33 -16.42
C HIS A 203 -3.52 -5.78 -14.99
N ARG A 204 -3.48 -4.45 -14.88
CA ARG A 204 -3.64 -3.73 -13.61
C ARG A 204 -5.01 -4.01 -12.99
N GLU A 205 -6.08 -3.87 -13.77
CA GLU A 205 -7.43 -4.05 -13.25
C GLU A 205 -7.72 -5.51 -12.87
N VAL A 206 -7.20 -6.48 -13.63
CA VAL A 206 -7.27 -7.91 -13.27
C VAL A 206 -6.58 -8.17 -11.94
N SER A 207 -5.37 -7.65 -11.75
CA SER A 207 -4.62 -7.81 -10.49
C SER A 207 -5.38 -7.20 -9.32
N ARG A 208 -6.00 -6.03 -9.52
CA ARG A 208 -6.81 -5.35 -8.50
C ARG A 208 -8.02 -6.20 -8.09
N LEU A 209 -8.79 -6.69 -9.06
CA LEU A 209 -9.97 -7.53 -8.82
C LEU A 209 -9.59 -8.88 -8.18
N ALA A 210 -8.47 -9.47 -8.59
CA ALA A 210 -7.96 -10.73 -8.01
C ALA A 210 -7.52 -10.58 -6.55
N ALA A 211 -6.86 -9.47 -6.21
CA ALA A 211 -6.47 -9.18 -4.83
C ALA A 211 -7.69 -8.99 -3.93
N GLU A 212 -8.70 -8.26 -4.41
CA GLU A 212 -9.95 -8.06 -3.67
C GLU A 212 -10.74 -9.37 -3.51
N LEU A 213 -10.72 -10.23 -4.51
CA LEU A 213 -11.32 -11.55 -4.46
C LEU A 213 -10.60 -12.45 -3.44
N ALA A 214 -9.26 -12.50 -3.50
CA ALA A 214 -8.44 -13.26 -2.57
C ALA A 214 -8.68 -12.82 -1.12
N ASP A 215 -8.81 -11.52 -0.90
CA ASP A 215 -9.07 -10.98 0.42
C ASP A 215 -10.48 -11.30 0.92
N THR A 216 -11.51 -11.05 0.09
CA THR A 216 -12.91 -11.27 0.47
C THR A 216 -13.18 -12.73 0.82
N LEU A 217 -12.45 -13.66 0.19
CA LEU A 217 -12.54 -15.09 0.44
C LEU A 217 -11.63 -15.56 1.59
N ASN A 218 -10.85 -14.66 2.21
CA ASN A 218 -9.82 -14.96 3.21
C ASN A 218 -8.76 -15.97 2.70
N GLU A 219 -8.37 -15.84 1.43
CA GLU A 219 -7.43 -16.71 0.72
C GLU A 219 -6.25 -15.91 0.11
N PRO A 220 -5.47 -15.14 0.90
CA PRO A 220 -4.42 -14.26 0.37
C PRO A 220 -3.32 -15.00 -0.40
N GLY A 221 -3.06 -16.27 -0.07
CA GLY A 221 -2.11 -17.12 -0.79
C GLY A 221 -2.54 -17.53 -2.20
N ARG A 222 -3.81 -17.29 -2.57
CA ARG A 222 -4.40 -17.70 -3.86
C ARG A 222 -4.54 -16.56 -4.86
N PHE A 223 -3.90 -15.41 -4.63
CA PHE A 223 -3.87 -14.28 -5.56
C PHE A 223 -3.60 -14.69 -7.02
N ARG A 224 -2.54 -15.48 -7.27
CA ARG A 224 -2.19 -15.92 -8.64
C ARG A 224 -3.27 -16.77 -9.29
N GLN A 225 -3.93 -17.62 -8.50
CA GLN A 225 -5.05 -18.45 -8.95
C GLN A 225 -6.22 -17.56 -9.40
N TRP A 226 -6.53 -16.50 -8.64
CA TRP A 226 -7.60 -15.57 -8.98
C TRP A 226 -7.28 -14.69 -10.19
N CYS A 227 -6.02 -14.26 -10.35
CA CYS A 227 -5.58 -13.64 -11.60
C CYS A 227 -5.80 -14.58 -12.79
N ALA A 228 -5.39 -15.84 -12.67
CA ALA A 228 -5.57 -16.82 -13.73
C ALA A 228 -7.05 -17.07 -14.07
N ALA A 229 -7.93 -17.14 -13.07
CA ALA A 229 -9.37 -17.30 -13.27
C ALA A 229 -9.99 -16.11 -14.03
N ILE A 230 -9.65 -14.88 -13.66
CA ILE A 230 -10.13 -13.67 -14.34
C ILE A 230 -9.58 -13.61 -15.78
N TYR A 231 -8.32 -14.00 -16.00
CA TYR A 231 -7.76 -14.10 -17.34
C TYR A 231 -8.41 -15.16 -18.20
N ALA A 232 -8.74 -16.32 -17.64
CA ALA A 232 -9.49 -17.35 -18.34
C ALA A 232 -10.88 -16.85 -18.76
N ALA A 233 -11.57 -16.12 -17.87
CA ALA A 233 -12.85 -15.49 -18.17
C ALA A 233 -12.72 -14.42 -19.28
N LEU A 234 -11.68 -13.59 -19.25
CA LEU A 234 -11.36 -12.63 -20.31
C LEU A 234 -11.11 -13.30 -21.67
N ASN A 235 -10.33 -14.38 -21.67
CA ASN A 235 -10.05 -15.13 -22.90
C ASN A 235 -11.32 -15.77 -23.48
N ALA A 236 -12.17 -16.32 -22.62
CA ALA A 236 -13.47 -16.84 -23.04
C ALA A 236 -14.33 -15.75 -23.70
N GLU A 237 -14.40 -14.53 -23.15
CA GLU A 237 -15.14 -13.42 -23.79
C GLU A 237 -14.53 -13.02 -25.15
N ASN A 238 -13.20 -12.99 -25.26
CA ASN A 238 -12.54 -12.72 -26.55
C ASN A 238 -12.85 -13.80 -27.60
N GLU A 239 -13.13 -15.03 -27.16
CA GLU A 239 -13.59 -16.15 -27.98
C GLU A 239 -15.12 -16.17 -28.15
N GLN A 240 -15.83 -15.11 -27.79
CA GLN A 240 -17.29 -14.99 -27.83
C GLN A 240 -18.05 -16.01 -26.96
N ARG A 241 -17.40 -16.51 -25.91
CA ARG A 241 -18.01 -17.35 -24.87
C ARG A 241 -18.26 -16.48 -23.62
N PRO A 242 -19.34 -16.70 -22.85
CA PRO A 242 -19.72 -15.83 -21.74
C PRO A 242 -18.80 -16.04 -20.51
N GLY A 243 -17.56 -15.56 -20.57
CA GLY A 243 -16.56 -15.75 -19.52
C GLY A 243 -16.69 -14.79 -18.34
N LEU A 244 -16.62 -13.48 -18.61
CA LEU A 244 -16.64 -12.44 -17.57
C LEU A 244 -18.02 -12.35 -16.93
N ASN A 245 -19.08 -12.47 -17.73
CA ASN A 245 -20.44 -12.49 -17.21
C ASN A 245 -20.70 -13.75 -16.35
N ALA A 246 -20.23 -14.93 -16.76
CA ALA A 246 -20.37 -16.14 -15.94
C ALA A 246 -19.60 -16.02 -14.61
N LEU A 247 -18.38 -15.48 -14.63
CA LEU A 247 -17.62 -15.22 -13.41
C LEU A 247 -18.35 -14.22 -12.50
N ALA A 248 -18.88 -13.12 -13.05
CA ALA A 248 -19.64 -12.14 -12.27
C ALA A 248 -20.88 -12.76 -11.61
N LEU A 249 -21.65 -13.57 -12.34
CA LEU A 249 -22.82 -14.27 -11.80
C LEU A 249 -22.44 -15.28 -10.71
N ALA A 250 -21.34 -16.02 -10.89
CA ALA A 250 -20.84 -16.96 -9.88
C ALA A 250 -20.44 -16.24 -8.58
N LEU A 251 -19.83 -15.05 -8.68
CA LEU A 251 -19.49 -14.20 -7.54
C LEU A 251 -20.72 -13.64 -6.83
N LEU A 252 -21.72 -13.16 -7.58
CA LEU A 252 -22.98 -12.67 -7.01
C LEU A 252 -23.71 -13.78 -6.27
N ARG A 253 -23.76 -14.99 -6.86
CA ARG A 253 -24.37 -16.15 -6.21
C ARG A 253 -23.63 -16.52 -4.92
N LEU A 254 -22.30 -16.59 -4.97
CA LEU A 254 -21.48 -16.87 -3.79
C LEU A 254 -21.68 -15.81 -2.70
N SER A 255 -21.81 -14.54 -3.08
CA SER A 255 -22.10 -13.45 -2.15
C SER A 255 -23.44 -13.64 -1.45
N ALA A 256 -24.47 -14.08 -2.17
CA ALA A 256 -25.78 -14.36 -1.59
C ALA A 256 -25.72 -15.58 -0.64
N ASP A 257 -25.09 -16.67 -1.07
CA ASP A 257 -24.96 -17.87 -0.24
C ASP A 257 -24.21 -17.60 1.07
N MET A 258 -23.17 -16.76 1.04
CA MET A 258 -22.44 -16.33 2.24
C MET A 258 -23.31 -15.47 3.16
N ALA A 259 -24.15 -14.60 2.61
CA ALA A 259 -25.08 -13.77 3.39
C ALA A 259 -26.20 -14.62 4.03
N GLU A 260 -26.59 -15.72 3.40
CA GLU A 260 -27.56 -16.70 3.89
C GLU A 260 -26.95 -17.69 4.91
N GLY A 261 -25.66 -17.58 5.22
CA GLY A 261 -25.00 -18.41 6.23
C GLY A 261 -24.59 -19.80 5.74
N ALA A 262 -24.26 -19.95 4.45
CA ALA A 262 -23.81 -21.22 3.90
C ALA A 262 -22.65 -21.84 4.72
N PRO A 263 -22.68 -23.16 5.01
CA PRO A 263 -21.78 -23.80 5.98
C PRO A 263 -20.38 -24.11 5.42
N TRP A 264 -19.91 -23.37 4.41
CA TRP A 264 -18.67 -23.70 3.71
C TRP A 264 -17.43 -23.21 4.45
N ARG A 265 -16.50 -24.13 4.68
CA ARG A 265 -15.19 -23.84 5.28
C ARG A 265 -14.27 -23.05 4.34
N THR A 266 -14.44 -23.20 3.03
CA THR A 266 -13.61 -22.56 1.98
C THR A 266 -14.47 -22.06 0.81
N PRO A 267 -15.06 -20.85 0.92
CA PRO A 267 -15.89 -20.28 -0.13
C PRO A 267 -15.20 -20.18 -1.50
N GLY A 268 -13.88 -19.96 -1.54
CA GLY A 268 -13.11 -19.95 -2.79
C GLY A 268 -13.06 -21.29 -3.50
N ALA A 269 -13.11 -22.42 -2.79
CA ALA A 269 -13.22 -23.73 -3.42
C ALA A 269 -14.57 -23.92 -4.12
N VAL A 270 -15.65 -23.41 -3.53
CA VAL A 270 -17.00 -23.43 -4.11
C VAL A 270 -17.06 -22.58 -5.37
N LEU A 271 -16.46 -21.38 -5.33
CA LEU A 271 -16.33 -20.53 -6.52
C LEU A 271 -15.58 -21.26 -7.63
N ALA A 272 -14.42 -21.83 -7.34
CA ALA A 272 -13.61 -22.55 -8.32
C ALA A 272 -14.36 -23.75 -8.92
N ALA A 273 -15.20 -24.45 -8.13
CA ALA A 273 -16.03 -25.55 -8.61
C ALA A 273 -17.13 -25.08 -9.58
N ARG A 274 -17.69 -23.87 -9.37
CA ARG A 274 -18.73 -23.28 -10.25
C ARG A 274 -18.19 -22.78 -11.59
N LEU A 275 -16.88 -22.60 -11.71
CA LEU A 275 -16.22 -22.09 -12.90
C LEU A 275 -15.67 -23.21 -13.80
N ARG A 276 -15.80 -24.47 -13.38
CA ARG A 276 -15.48 -25.66 -14.18
C ARG A 276 -16.71 -26.09 -14.97
#